data_AF-A0A3B1E173-F1
#
_entry.id   AF-A0A3B1E173-F1
#
_cell.length_a   1.000
_cell.length_b   1.000
_cell.length_c   1.000
_cell.angle_alpha   90.00
_cell.angle_beta   90.00
_cell.angle_gamma   90.00
#
_symmetry.space_group_name_H-M   'P 1'
#
loop_
_entity.id
_entity.type
_entity.pdbx_description
1 polymer ?
#
loop_
_entity_poly.entity_id
_entity_poly.type
_entity_poly.pdbx_seq_one_letter_code
_entity_poly.pdbx_strand_id
1 'polypeptide(L)' 'VAQYDQQGAIGRRYRRQDEIGTPFCITIDGETATDKCVTVRDRDTLKQDRVAIEEIVAVIKERVEI' A
#
# COMPACT_ATOMS: atom_id res chain seq x y z
N VAL A 1 2.87 -14.06 -3.99
CA VAL A 1 2.78 -13.85 -5.46
C VAL A 1 2.85 -12.36 -5.71
N ALA A 2 3.75 -11.88 -6.56
CA ALA A 2 3.85 -10.46 -6.90
C ALA A 2 3.30 -10.26 -8.32
N GLN A 3 2.29 -9.40 -8.47
CA GLN A 3 1.67 -9.10 -9.75
C GLN A 3 1.97 -7.63 -10.12
N TYR A 4 2.56 -7.42 -11.29
CA TYR A 4 2.92 -6.10 -11.78
C TYR A 4 1.82 -5.56 -12.70
N ASP A 5 1.24 -4.41 -12.37
CA ASP A 5 0.15 -3.79 -13.13
C ASP A 5 0.44 -2.28 -13.38
N GLN A 6 0.75 -1.96 -14.64
CA GLN A 6 0.98 -0.59 -15.11
C GLN A 6 -0.29 0.14 -15.57
N GLN A 7 -1.43 -0.55 -15.70
CA GLN A 7 -2.60 0.03 -16.39
C GLN A 7 -3.71 0.50 -15.44
N GLY A 8 -3.96 1.81 -15.47
CA GLY A 8 -5.15 2.45 -14.90
C GLY A 8 -4.88 3.38 -13.72
N ALA A 9 -5.89 4.19 -13.37
CA ALA A 9 -5.85 5.06 -12.20
C ALA A 9 -5.68 4.24 -10.90
N ILE A 10 -5.03 4.83 -9.89
CA ILE A 10 -4.71 4.14 -8.63
C ILE A 10 -5.94 3.55 -7.93
N GLY A 11 -7.08 4.26 -7.95
CA GLY A 11 -8.33 3.78 -7.38
C GLY A 11 -8.87 2.49 -8.03
N ARG A 12 -8.62 2.29 -9.34
CA ARG A 12 -8.98 1.03 -10.01
C ARG A 12 -8.07 -0.13 -9.59
N ARG A 13 -6.79 0.17 -9.30
CA ARG A 13 -5.82 -0.83 -8.82
C ARG A 13 -6.15 -1.29 -7.41
N TYR A 14 -6.49 -0.35 -6.51
CA TYR A 14 -7.00 -0.67 -5.18
C TYR A 14 -8.19 -1.61 -5.23
N ARG A 15 -9.21 -1.32 -6.06
CA ARG A 15 -10.39 -2.18 -6.17
C ARG A 15 -10.06 -3.60 -6.62
N ARG A 16 -9.16 -3.78 -7.58
CA ARG A 16 -8.70 -5.13 -8.01
C ARG A 16 -8.01 -5.86 -6.86
N GLN A 17 -7.17 -5.17 -6.10
CA GLN A 17 -6.46 -5.77 -4.96
C GLN A 17 -7.41 -6.10 -3.80
N ASP A 18 -8.41 -5.24 -3.56
CA ASP A 18 -9.49 -5.48 -2.59
C ASP A 18 -10.29 -6.74 -2.99
N GLU A 19 -10.61 -6.91 -4.29
CA GLU A 19 -11.32 -8.09 -4.84
C GLU A 19 -10.48 -9.39 -4.81
N ILE A 20 -9.16 -9.28 -4.98
CA ILE A 20 -8.21 -10.42 -4.89
C ILE A 20 -7.94 -10.81 -3.41
N GLY A 21 -8.30 -9.93 -2.48
CA GLY A 21 -8.16 -10.16 -1.04
C GLY A 21 -6.81 -9.73 -0.47
N THR A 22 -6.06 -8.87 -1.15
CA THR A 22 -4.80 -8.32 -0.64
C THR A 22 -5.08 -7.42 0.57
N PRO A 23 -4.56 -7.74 1.78
CA PRO A 23 -4.91 -7.02 3.00
C PRO A 23 -4.33 -5.60 3.06
N PHE A 24 -3.12 -5.40 2.54
CA PHE A 24 -2.42 -4.11 2.55
C PHE A 24 -1.95 -3.71 1.15
N CYS A 25 -2.23 -2.48 0.76
CA CYS A 25 -1.76 -1.88 -0.49
C CYS A 25 -0.74 -0.77 -0.19
N ILE A 26 0.46 -0.86 -0.75
CA ILE A 26 1.50 0.17 -0.61
C ILE A 26 1.58 0.97 -1.90
N THR A 27 1.54 2.29 -1.77
CA THR A 27 1.58 3.24 -2.86
C THR A 27 2.81 4.11 -2.75
N ILE A 28 3.54 4.15 -3.87
CA ILE A 28 4.65 5.07 -4.12
C ILE A 28 4.13 6.10 -5.12
N ASP A 29 4.09 7.36 -4.71
CA ASP A 29 3.64 8.48 -5.53
C ASP A 29 4.83 9.40 -5.89
N GLY A 30 4.54 10.50 -6.61
CA GLY A 30 5.57 11.46 -7.00
C GLY A 30 6.17 12.24 -5.83
N GLU A 31 5.45 12.32 -4.69
CA GLU A 31 5.94 12.99 -3.49
C GLU A 31 6.89 12.10 -2.70
N THR A 32 6.78 10.76 -2.82
CA THR A 32 7.64 9.76 -2.18
C THR A 32 9.14 10.04 -2.37
N ALA A 33 9.54 10.55 -3.55
CA ALA A 33 10.93 10.87 -3.84
C ALA A 33 11.45 12.07 -3.02
N THR A 34 10.56 12.93 -2.54
CA THR A 34 10.88 14.16 -1.79
C THR A 34 10.74 13.96 -0.29
N ASP A 35 9.68 13.28 0.15
CA ASP A 35 9.34 13.12 1.57
C ASP A 35 9.83 11.80 2.19
N LYS A 36 10.34 10.88 1.36
CA LYS A 36 10.70 9.50 1.73
C LYS A 36 9.60 8.74 2.48
N CYS A 37 8.33 9.05 2.19
CA CYS A 37 7.19 8.38 2.79
C CYS A 37 6.32 7.72 1.71
N VAL A 38 5.77 6.57 2.06
CA VAL A 38 4.84 5.80 1.24
C VAL A 38 3.47 5.77 1.88
N THR A 39 2.42 5.64 1.07
CA THR A 39 1.05 5.50 1.59
C THR A 39 0.70 4.02 1.70
N VAL A 40 0.28 3.59 2.88
CA VAL A 40 -0.23 2.25 3.15
C VAL A 40 -1.74 2.32 3.31
N ARG A 41 -2.46 1.59 2.46
CA ARG A 41 -3.90 1.43 2.55
C ARG A 41 -4.26 0.06 3.09
N ASP A 42 -5.10 0.05 4.12
CA ASP A 42 -5.70 -1.15 4.69
C ASP A 42 -7.04 -1.43 4.01
N ARG A 43 -7.24 -2.66 3.52
CA ARG A 43 -8.46 -3.10 2.86
C ARG A 43 -9.67 -3.08 3.81
N ASP A 44 -9.49 -3.58 5.03
CA ASP A 44 -10.59 -3.84 5.96
C ASP A 44 -11.11 -2.54 6.58
N THR A 45 -10.19 -1.63 6.91
CA THR A 45 -10.53 -0.34 7.51
C THR A 45 -10.68 0.78 6.49
N LEU A 46 -10.23 0.58 5.25
CA LEU A 46 -10.14 1.61 4.19
C LEU A 46 -9.27 2.82 4.57
N LYS A 47 -8.48 2.72 5.64
CA LYS A 47 -7.58 3.77 6.11
C LYS A 47 -6.35 3.88 5.22
N GLN A 48 -5.85 5.10 5.10
CA GLN A 48 -4.62 5.43 4.38
C GLN A 48 -3.65 6.11 5.36
N ASP A 49 -2.56 5.44 5.67
CA ASP A 49 -1.52 5.93 6.56
C ASP A 49 -0.28 6.28 5.75
N ARG A 50 0.35 7.42 6.02
CA ARG A 50 1.64 7.79 5.44
C ARG A 50 2.75 7.31 6.37
N VAL A 51 3.63 6.44 5.89
CA VAL A 51 4.67 5.79 6.68
C VAL A 51 6.02 6.03 6.03
N ALA A 52 7.06 6.28 6.82
CA ALA A 52 8.41 6.42 6.30
C ALA A 52 8.86 5.13 5.61
N ILE A 53 9.58 5.24 4.49
CA ILE A 53 10.10 4.08 3.74
C ILE A 53 10.98 3.19 4.63
N GLU A 54 11.68 3.78 5.60
CA GLU A 54 12.56 3.05 6.51
C GLU A 54 11.76 2.19 7.51
N GLU A 55 10.55 2.61 7.87
CA GLU A 55 9.70 1.95 8.86
C GLU A 55 8.67 1.00 8.24
N ILE A 56 8.44 1.09 6.92
CA ILE A 56 7.39 0.33 6.23
C ILE A 56 7.46 -1.18 6.48
N VAL A 57 8.68 -1.74 6.48
CA VAL A 57 8.88 -3.18 6.66
C VAL A 57 8.48 -3.61 8.08
N ALA A 58 8.81 -2.80 9.09
CA ALA A 58 8.43 -3.06 10.47
C ALA A 58 6.91 -2.97 10.64
N VAL A 59 6.30 -1.90 10.12
CA VAL A 59 4.85 -1.68 10.19
C VAL A 59 4.07 -2.82 9.52
N ILE A 60 4.49 -3.27 8.34
CA ILE A 60 3.80 -4.37 7.66
C ILE A 60 3.99 -5.70 8.40
N LYS A 61 5.18 -5.98 8.95
CA LYS A 61 5.37 -7.18 9.77
C LYS A 61 4.45 -7.19 10.99
N GLU A 62 4.41 -6.09 11.73
CA GLU A 62 3.54 -5.95 12.90
C GLU A 62 2.06 -6.12 12.54
N ARG A 63 1.63 -5.59 11.39
CA ARG A 63 0.24 -5.72 10.90
C ARG A 63 -0.12 -7.12 10.35
N VAL A 64 0.88 -7.92 9.95
CA VAL A 64 0.67 -9.25 9.35
C VAL A 64 0.85 -10.38 10.38
N GLU A 65 1.66 -10.20 11.42
CA GLU A 65 1.91 -11.19 12.48
C GLU A 65 0.80 -11.26 13.55
N ILE A 66 -0.41 -10.78 13.23
CA ILE A 66 -1.61 -10.87 14.09
C ILE A 66 -2.40 -12.14 13.77
#